data_AF-A0A7X9E1B7-F1
#
_entry.id   AF-A0A7X9E1B7-F1
#
_cell.length_a   1.000
_cell.length_b   1.000
_cell.length_c   1.000
_cell.angle_alpha   90.00
_cell.angle_beta   90.00
_cell.angle_gamma   90.00
#
_symmetry.space_group_name_H-M   'P 1'
#
loop_
_entity.id
_entity.type
_entity.pdbx_description
1 polymer ?
#
loop_
_entity_poly.entity_id
_entity_poly.type
_entity_poly.pdbx_seq_one_letter_code
_entity_poly.pdbx_strand_id
1 'polypeptide(L)'
;MINKEIKINMKAVIFARVSTREQAEEGYSLPAQERLLKEYSNNKNFLITKKFSVPESASGKQERKLFNQLLDFLFEHKEVKYVVCEKIDRITKNFKDA
;
A
#
# COMPACT_ATOMS: atom_id res chain seq x y z
N MET A 1 4.08 32.17 -22.06
CA MET A 1 4.88 31.01 -21.65
C MET A 1 4.84 30.97 -20.12
N ILE A 2 4.22 29.99 -19.47
CA ILE A 2 4.73 28.62 -19.33
C ILE A 2 3.52 27.67 -19.31
N ASN A 3 3.39 26.80 -20.32
CA ASN A 3 2.57 25.60 -20.21
C ASN A 3 3.31 24.66 -19.26
N LYS A 4 2.98 24.72 -17.97
CA LYS A 4 3.39 23.69 -17.02
C LYS A 4 2.57 22.48 -17.41
N GLU A 5 3.17 21.55 -18.17
CA GLU A 5 2.56 20.26 -18.47
C GLU A 5 1.91 19.74 -17.19
N ILE A 6 0.60 19.52 -17.24
CA ILE A 6 -0.13 18.90 -16.15
C ILE A 6 0.41 17.47 -16.09
N LYS A 7 1.46 17.26 -15.29
CA LYS A 7 1.92 15.92 -14.92
C LYS A 7 0.71 15.24 -14.32
N ILE A 8 0.14 14.27 -15.03
CA ILE A 8 -0.91 13.43 -14.49
C ILE A 8 -0.23 12.60 -13.41
N ASN A 9 -0.33 13.08 -12.16
CA ASN A 9 0.17 12.33 -11.03
C ASN A 9 -0.67 11.05 -10.93
N MET A 10 -0.01 9.92 -11.15
CA MET A 10 -0.59 8.61 -11.01
C MET A 10 -1.00 8.41 -9.56
N LYS A 11 -2.31 8.48 -9.28
CA LYS A 11 -2.84 8.32 -7.92
C LYS A 11 -2.68 6.88 -7.45
N ALA A 12 -2.14 6.74 -6.25
CA ALA A 12 -1.80 5.45 -5.67
C ALA A 12 -2.24 5.36 -4.21
N VAL A 13 -2.44 4.13 -3.73
CA VAL A 13 -2.58 3.83 -2.30
C VAL A 13 -1.43 2.94 -1.85
N ILE A 14 -1.07 3.08 -0.58
CA ILE A 14 -0.09 2.21 0.07
C ILE A 14 -0.83 1.12 0.84
N PHE A 15 -0.39 -0.12 0.69
CA PHE A 15 -0.77 -1.25 1.54
C PHE A 15 0.48 -1.82 2.22
N ALA A 16 0.62 -1.57 3.52
CA ALA A 16 1.73 -2.05 4.34
C ALA A 16 1.23 -3.13 5.30
N ARG A 17 1.98 -4.24 5.43
CA ARG A 17 1.57 -5.37 6.28
C ARG A 17 2.80 -6.02 6.92
N VAL A 18 2.76 -6.17 8.24
CA VAL A 18 3.75 -6.94 9.00
C VAL A 18 3.06 -8.20 9.50
N SER A 19 3.57 -9.38 9.15
CA SER A 19 2.95 -10.66 9.53
C SER A 19 3.58 -11.35 10.73
N THR A 20 4.85 -11.06 11.03
CA THR A 20 5.54 -11.67 12.17
C THR A 20 6.32 -10.63 12.98
N ARG A 21 6.53 -10.95 14.25
CA ARG A 21 7.29 -10.11 15.18
C ARG A 21 8.78 -10.06 14.83
N GLU A 22 9.33 -11.16 14.32
CA GLU A 22 10.70 -11.24 13.78
C GLU A 22 10.92 -10.25 12.63
N GLN A 23 9.93 -10.06 11.74
CA GLN A 23 10.01 -9.04 10.70
C GLN A 23 10.09 -7.62 11.29
N ALA A 24 9.35 -7.33 12.37
CA ALA A 24 9.41 -6.00 12.99
C ALA A 24 10.78 -5.72 13.63
N GLU A 25 11.42 -6.74 14.20
CA GLU A 25 12.71 -6.65 14.90
C GLU A 25 13.92 -6.65 13.93
N GLU A 26 13.82 -7.30 12.76
CA GLU A 26 14.85 -7.25 11.70
C GLU A 26 14.80 -5.96 10.83
N GLY A 27 14.00 -4.96 11.21
CA GLY A 27 13.91 -3.69 10.49
C GLY A 27 12.79 -3.62 9.43
N TYR A 28 11.94 -4.65 9.30
CA TYR A 28 10.69 -4.61 8.52
C TYR A 28 9.49 -4.10 9.32
N SER A 29 9.75 -3.24 10.31
CA SER A 29 8.70 -2.55 11.06
C SER A 29 7.73 -1.82 10.13
N LEU A 30 6.48 -1.67 10.57
CA LEU A 30 5.46 -0.97 9.79
C LEU A 30 5.91 0.46 9.40
N PRO A 31 6.53 1.28 10.27
CA PRO A 31 7.09 2.56 9.86
C PRO A 31 8.18 2.46 8.78
N ALA A 32 9.05 1.44 8.85
CA ALA A 32 10.09 1.23 7.84
C ALA A 32 9.49 0.86 6.48
N GLN A 33 8.49 -0.04 6.45
CA GLN A 33 7.77 -0.37 5.23
C GLN A 33 7.06 0.87 4.65
N GLU A 34 6.39 1.65 5.47
CA GLU A 34 5.70 2.85 5.01
C GLU A 34 6.67 3.89 4.42
N ARG A 35 7.83 4.07 5.05
CA ARG A 35 8.89 4.93 4.52
C ARG A 35 9.38 4.45 3.16
N LEU A 36 9.68 3.16 3.05
CA LEU A 36 10.14 2.53 1.79
C LEU A 36 9.10 2.70 0.67
N LEU A 37 7.83 2.43 0.96
CA LEU A 37 6.75 2.54 -0.03
C LEU A 37 6.49 3.99 -0.43
N LYS A 38 6.66 4.93 0.50
CA LYS A 38 6.56 6.37 0.23
C LYS A 38 7.72 6.87 -0.64
N GLU A 39 8.96 6.47 -0.33
CA GLU A 39 10.15 6.82 -1.12
C GLU A 39 10.04 6.24 -2.55
N TYR A 40 9.65 4.97 -2.68
CA TYR A 40 9.38 4.35 -3.97
C TYR A 40 8.32 5.12 -4.78
N SER A 41 7.20 5.46 -4.12
CA SER A 41 6.10 6.20 -4.76
C SER A 41 6.51 7.59 -5.24
N ASN A 42 7.27 8.32 -4.42
CA ASN A 42 7.83 9.62 -4.79
C ASN A 42 8.75 9.50 -6.02
N ASN A 43 9.66 8.52 -6.02
CA ASN A 43 10.57 8.26 -7.14
C ASN A 43 9.82 7.91 -8.44
N LYS A 44 8.63 7.30 -8.33
CA LYS A 44 7.74 6.98 -9.46
C LYS A 44 6.74 8.08 -9.81
N ASN A 45 6.81 9.25 -9.16
CA ASN A 45 5.85 10.35 -9.32
C ASN A 45 4.40 9.94 -9.02
N PHE A 46 4.20 8.98 -8.10
CA PHE A 46 2.88 8.61 -7.62
C PHE A 46 2.37 9.61 -6.57
N LEU A 47 1.10 9.96 -6.67
CA LEU A 47 0.41 10.73 -5.64
C LEU A 47 -0.28 9.77 -4.67
N ILE A 48 0.28 9.61 -3.47
CA ILE A 48 -0.32 8.77 -2.44
C ILE A 48 -1.58 9.44 -1.89
N THR A 49 -2.74 8.84 -2.12
CA THR A 49 -4.04 9.36 -1.67
C THR A 49 -4.50 8.77 -0.35
N LYS A 50 -4.08 7.55 -0.03
CA LYS A 50 -4.42 6.87 1.23
C LYS A 50 -3.41 5.78 1.55
N LYS A 51 -3.37 5.39 2.82
CA LYS A 51 -2.54 4.32 3.36
C LYS A 51 -3.40 3.36 4.17
N PHE A 52 -3.17 2.07 3.97
CA PHE A 52 -3.75 0.98 4.73
C PHE A 52 -2.62 0.19 5.37
N SER A 53 -2.65 0.06 6.68
CA SER A 53 -1.56 -0.55 7.44
C SER A 53 -2.09 -1.67 8.32
N VAL A 54 -1.55 -2.86 8.16
CA VAL A 54 -1.90 -4.06 8.94
C VAL A 54 -0.75 -4.36 9.91
N PRO A 55 -0.91 -4.08 11.22
CA PRO A 55 0.10 -4.42 12.21
C PRO A 55 0.14 -5.94 12.46
N GLU A 56 1.25 -6.42 13.04
CA GLU A 56 1.43 -7.82 13.41
C GLU A 56 0.35 -8.30 14.40
N SER A 57 -0.06 -7.43 15.32
CA SER A 57 -1.12 -7.72 16.29
C SER A 57 -2.53 -7.84 15.69
N ALA A 58 -2.70 -7.60 14.37
CA ALA A 58 -3.97 -7.75 13.72
C ALA A 58 -4.34 -9.23 13.58
N SER A 59 -5.45 -9.61 14.22
CA SER A 59 -6.10 -10.90 13.94
C SER A 59 -6.44 -11.04 12.46
N GLY A 60 -6.58 -12.27 11.97
CA GLY A 60 -6.99 -12.52 10.58
C GLY A 60 -8.34 -11.88 10.20
N LYS A 61 -9.23 -11.63 11.17
CA LYS A 61 -10.48 -10.88 10.95
C LYS A 61 -10.21 -9.38 10.73
N GLN A 62 -9.29 -8.79 11.50
CA GLN A 62 -8.90 -7.39 11.35
C GLN A 62 -8.14 -7.17 10.03
N GLU A 63 -7.24 -8.07 9.67
CA GLU A 63 -6.55 -8.04 8.36
C GLU A 63 -7.56 -8.03 7.20
N ARG A 64 -8.52 -8.97 7.20
CA ARG A 64 -9.58 -9.01 6.17
C ARG A 64 -10.41 -7.74 6.13
N LYS A 65 -10.74 -7.18 7.30
CA LYS A 65 -11.49 -5.92 7.39
C LYS A 65 -10.72 -4.76 6.75
N LEU A 66 -9.42 -4.62 7.05
CA LEU A 66 -8.56 -3.58 6.49
C LEU A 66 -8.36 -3.75 4.99
N PHE A 67 -8.24 -4.99 4.52
CA PHE A 67 -8.14 -5.30 3.10
C PHE A 67 -9.44 -4.94 2.36
N ASN A 68 -10.61 -5.30 2.91
CA ASN A 68 -11.89 -4.90 2.32
C ASN A 68 -12.05 -3.37 2.29
N GLN A 69 -11.61 -2.66 3.32
CA GLN A 69 -11.60 -1.18 3.31
C GLN A 69 -10.71 -0.59 2.21
N LEU A 70 -9.61 -1.27 1.86
CA LEU A 70 -8.80 -0.91 0.69
C LEU A 70 -9.60 -1.12 -0.60
N LEU A 71 -10.28 -2.26 -0.75
CA LEU A 71 -11.09 -2.54 -1.93
C LEU A 71 -12.24 -1.54 -2.09
N ASP A 72 -12.98 -1.28 -1.02
CA ASP A 72 -14.09 -0.31 -0.99
C ASP A 72 -13.59 1.08 -1.43
N PHE A 73 -12.44 1.51 -0.90
CA PHE A 73 -11.82 2.77 -1.30
C PHE A 73 -11.45 2.79 -2.80
N LEU A 74 -10.91 1.70 -3.34
CA LEU A 74 -10.61 1.61 -4.78
C LEU A 74 -11.90 1.59 -5.63
N PHE A 75 -12.98 1.02 -5.11
CA PHE A 75 -14.27 1.03 -5.79
C PHE A 75 -14.90 2.43 -5.83
N GLU A 76 -14.76 3.21 -4.76
CA GLU A 76 -15.26 4.59 -4.67
C GLU A 76 -14.38 5.56 -5.47
N HIS A 77 -13.05 5.37 -5.47
CA HIS A 77 -12.08 6.28 -6.07
C HIS A 77 -11.47 5.72 -7.36
N LYS A 78 -12.26 5.72 -8.44
CA LYS A 78 -11.86 5.15 -9.75
C LYS A 78 -10.61 5.79 -10.34
N GLU A 79 -10.21 6.98 -9.91
CA GLU A 79 -9.00 7.64 -10.37
C GLU A 79 -7.71 7.10 -9.72
N VAL A 80 -7.82 6.32 -8.63
CA VAL A 80 -6.69 5.63 -8.02
C VAL A 80 -6.42 4.37 -8.83
N LYS A 81 -5.28 4.32 -9.52
CA LYS A 81 -4.93 3.22 -10.45
C LYS A 81 -3.86 2.29 -9.92
N TYR A 82 -3.22 2.63 -8.80
CA TYR A 82 -2.05 1.91 -8.30
C TYR A 82 -2.23 1.54 -6.82
N VAL A 83 -1.88 0.29 -6.50
CA VAL A 83 -1.65 -0.15 -5.13
C VAL A 83 -0.17 -0.47 -5.00
N VAL A 84 0.49 0.12 -4.00
CA VAL A 84 1.91 -0.05 -3.75
C VAL A 84 2.09 -0.87 -2.46
N CYS A 85 2.80 -1.98 -2.56
CA CYS A 85 3.10 -2.89 -1.46
C CYS A 85 4.54 -3.40 -1.58
N GLU A 86 5.12 -3.93 -0.49
CA GLU A 86 6.53 -4.37 -0.48
C GLU A 86 6.74 -5.63 -1.34
N LYS A 87 5.83 -6.61 -1.21
CA LYS A 87 5.84 -7.86 -1.98
C LYS A 87 4.42 -8.31 -2.32
N ILE A 88 4.30 -9.07 -3.41
CA ILE A 88 3.01 -9.56 -3.93
C ILE A 88 2.27 -10.41 -2.90
N ASP A 89 2.99 -11.21 -2.09
CA ASP A 89 2.41 -12.05 -1.03
C ASP A 89 1.80 -11.23 0.13
N ARG A 90 1.95 -9.89 0.12
CA ARG A 90 1.22 -9.00 1.02
C ARG A 90 -0.22 -8.77 0.56
N ILE A 91 -0.51 -8.91 -0.74
CA ILE A 91 -1.85 -8.76 -1.32
C ILE A 91 -2.50 -10.14 -1.56
N THR A 92 -1.76 -11.11 -2.09
CA THR A 92 -2.29 -12.46 -2.39
C THR A 92 -1.90 -13.43 -1.27
N LYS A 93 -2.87 -14.17 -0.72
CA LYS A 93 -2.60 -15.23 0.27
C LYS A 93 -2.20 -16.56 -0.38
N ASN A 94 -2.54 -16.74 -1.66
CA ASN A 94 -2.07 -17.84 -2.50
C ASN A 94 -1.70 -17.29 -3.89
N PHE A 95 -0.61 -17.79 -4.48
CA PHE A 95 -0.25 -17.49 -5.88
C PHE A 95 -1.31 -17.95 -6.89
N LYS A 96 -2.24 -18.84 -6.49
CA LYS A 96 -3.37 -19.29 -7.32
C LYS A 96 -4.49 -18.25 -7.46
N ASP A 97 -4.45 -17.15 -6.70
CA ASP A 97 -5.44 -16.07 -6.77
C ASP A 97 -5.00 -14.93 -7.74
N ALA A 98 -3.84 -15.05 -8.39
CA ALA A 98 -3.27 -14.07 -9.33
C ALA A 98 -3.58 -14.42 -10.80
#